data_AF-A0A9X6ZQB4-F1
#
_entry.id   AF-A0A9X6ZQB4-F1
#
_cell.length_a   1.000
_cell.length_b   1.000
_cell.length_c   1.000
_cell.angle_alpha   90.00
_cell.angle_beta   90.00
_cell.angle_gamma   90.00
#
_symmetry.space_group_name_H-M   'P 1'
#
loop_
_entity.id
_entity.type
_entity.pdbx_description
1 polymer ?
#
loop_
_entity_poly.entity_id
_entity_poly.type
_entity_poly.pdbx_seq_one_letter_code
_entity_poly.pdbx_strand_id
1 'polypeptide(L)'
;MFNKNTLKIISVAAISASLLTGCFSDERDTIVANAKKEYASGNYDKAREYFEQAKRMQDFNEKEADLTREYQDSVNQAYIQYKNNGDSQRESKNFAGAVENYEKAYALFSEDEEFKQVIQETKALLAEQNSFDKYLDFINPMITDSNVLLRGFNKDIDARVVGSLSQADFISHLKTLIPKSSDIIARVDDGFTSVDGDLSPIHQILLDLIQYQHRTFVMALEGAKTQELAERYIVIKQKQTQLIQSLQDYANQKQIGYKVTTTEKEKDVAGTKQPEK
;
A
#
# COMPACT_ATOMS: atom_id res chain seq x y z
N MET A 1 17.60 5.78 -91.75
CA MET A 1 16.73 5.82 -90.54
C MET A 1 16.30 4.38 -90.28
N PHE A 2 16.62 3.66 -89.20
CA PHE A 2 17.15 3.92 -87.87
C PHE A 2 18.16 2.82 -87.49
N ASN A 3 19.05 3.16 -86.56
CA ASN A 3 20.30 2.47 -86.23
C ASN A 3 20.11 1.25 -85.31
N LYS A 4 20.91 0.20 -85.52
CA LYS A 4 21.05 -0.99 -84.66
C LYS A 4 21.79 -0.61 -83.38
N ASN A 5 21.07 -0.31 -82.31
CA ASN A 5 21.60 -0.30 -80.94
C ASN A 5 20.45 -0.48 -79.95
N THR A 6 20.14 -1.74 -79.63
CA THR A 6 19.39 -2.09 -78.41
C THR A 6 19.96 -3.38 -77.83
N LEU A 7 21.23 -3.31 -77.44
CA LEU A 7 21.74 -4.11 -76.33
C LEU A 7 21.23 -3.44 -75.05
N LYS A 8 20.49 -4.18 -74.20
CA LYS A 8 20.73 -4.26 -72.75
C LYS A 8 19.60 -5.00 -72.01
N ILE A 9 20.05 -6.00 -71.25
CA ILE A 9 19.47 -6.51 -70.00
C ILE A 9 18.33 -7.55 -70.17
N ILE A 10 18.75 -8.81 -70.34
CA ILE A 10 18.07 -9.96 -69.74
C ILE A 10 19.17 -10.77 -69.04
N SER A 11 19.51 -10.40 -67.81
CA SER A 11 20.40 -11.19 -66.96
C SER A 11 20.32 -10.77 -65.49
N VAL A 12 19.13 -10.77 -64.88
CA VAL A 12 18.99 -11.01 -63.43
C VAL A 12 17.62 -11.64 -63.20
N ALA A 13 17.54 -12.95 -63.35
CA ALA A 13 16.40 -13.75 -62.91
C ALA A 13 16.94 -14.94 -62.12
N ALA A 14 17.57 -14.65 -60.99
CA ALA A 14 17.82 -15.54 -59.85
C ALA A 14 18.59 -14.71 -58.83
N ILE A 15 18.37 -14.96 -57.54
CA ILE A 15 18.98 -14.28 -56.39
C ILE A 15 18.24 -13.00 -55.97
N SER A 16 17.07 -13.17 -55.35
CA SER A 16 16.65 -12.33 -54.22
C SER A 16 15.44 -12.92 -53.49
N ALA A 17 15.51 -14.21 -53.15
CA ALA A 17 14.62 -14.82 -52.15
C ALA A 17 15.41 -15.53 -51.03
N SER A 18 16.71 -15.78 -51.22
CA SER A 18 17.58 -16.50 -50.29
C SER A 18 18.48 -15.61 -49.41
N LEU A 19 18.42 -14.28 -49.57
CA LEU A 19 19.22 -13.33 -48.76
C LEU A 19 18.44 -12.72 -47.59
N LEU A 20 17.11 -12.88 -47.54
CA LEU A 20 16.32 -12.49 -46.37
C LEU A 20 16.25 -13.63 -45.35
N THR A 21 16.28 -14.89 -45.77
CA THR A 21 16.18 -16.05 -44.86
C THR A 21 17.43 -16.29 -44.00
N GLY A 22 18.62 -15.87 -44.44
CA GLY A 22 19.87 -16.07 -43.70
C GLY A 22 20.07 -15.12 -42.51
N CYS A 23 19.59 -13.87 -42.59
CA CYS A 23 19.70 -12.93 -41.47
C CYS A 23 18.73 -13.26 -40.33
N PHE A 24 17.56 -13.83 -40.64
CA PHE A 24 16.57 -14.20 -39.63
C PHE A 24 16.89 -15.53 -38.91
N SER A 25 17.66 -16.44 -39.53
CA SER A 25 18.07 -17.70 -38.84
C SER A 25 19.07 -17.43 -37.72
N ASP A 26 20.08 -16.59 -37.99
CA ASP A 26 21.15 -16.31 -37.02
C ASP A 26 20.62 -15.53 -35.81
N GLU A 27 19.67 -14.63 -36.04
CA GLU A 27 18.97 -13.88 -35.00
C GLU A 27 18.08 -14.80 -34.14
N ARG A 28 17.29 -15.68 -34.76
CA ARG A 28 16.46 -16.65 -34.04
C ARG A 28 17.31 -17.59 -33.19
N ASP A 29 18.40 -18.12 -33.74
CA ASP A 29 19.30 -19.04 -33.04
C ASP A 29 19.93 -18.37 -31.81
N THR A 30 20.27 -17.09 -31.92
CA THR A 30 20.75 -16.28 -30.79
C THR A 30 19.68 -16.13 -29.70
N ILE A 31 18.43 -15.85 -30.06
CA ILE A 31 17.31 -15.75 -29.12
C ILE A 31 17.04 -17.09 -28.43
N VAL A 32 17.07 -18.20 -29.17
CA VAL A 32 16.92 -19.55 -28.61
C VAL A 32 18.06 -19.88 -27.64
N ALA A 33 19.30 -19.52 -27.97
CA ALA A 33 20.43 -19.71 -27.07
C ALA A 33 20.25 -18.93 -25.75
N ASN A 34 19.75 -17.69 -25.83
CA ASN A 34 19.41 -16.91 -24.65
C ASN A 34 18.27 -17.54 -23.84
N ALA A 35 17.21 -18.03 -24.50
CA ALA A 35 16.11 -18.73 -23.85
C ALA A 35 16.61 -19.94 -23.03
N LYS A 36 17.45 -20.78 -23.63
CA LYS A 36 18.06 -21.94 -22.96
C LYS A 36 18.94 -21.57 -21.79
N LYS A 37 19.70 -20.47 -21.93
CA LYS A 37 20.54 -19.96 -20.85
C LYS A 37 19.68 -19.52 -19.65
N GLU A 38 18.63 -18.74 -19.89
CA GLU A 38 17.72 -18.31 -18.83
C GLU A 38 16.97 -19.50 -18.20
N TYR A 39 16.52 -20.46 -19.02
CA TYR A 39 15.88 -21.70 -18.58
C TYR A 39 16.79 -22.49 -17.64
N ALA A 40 18.04 -22.73 -18.05
CA ALA A 40 19.03 -23.43 -17.23
C ALA A 40 19.38 -22.69 -15.93
N SER A 41 19.21 -21.37 -15.90
CA SER A 41 19.41 -20.56 -14.68
C SER A 41 18.18 -20.49 -13.76
N GLY A 42 17.06 -21.12 -14.14
CA GLY A 42 15.80 -21.07 -13.41
C GLY A 42 15.02 -19.76 -13.56
N ASN A 43 15.42 -18.89 -14.50
CA ASN A 43 14.73 -17.65 -14.79
C ASN A 43 13.64 -17.87 -15.84
N TYR A 44 12.61 -18.62 -15.44
CA TYR A 44 11.60 -19.16 -16.35
C TYR A 44 10.75 -18.10 -17.04
N ASP A 45 10.51 -16.95 -16.42
CA ASP A 45 9.76 -15.86 -17.05
C ASP A 45 10.54 -15.25 -18.23
N LYS A 46 11.84 -14.95 -18.06
CA LYS A 46 12.67 -14.47 -19.17
C LYS A 46 12.92 -15.56 -20.21
N ALA A 47 13.08 -16.82 -19.79
CA ALA A 47 13.20 -17.95 -20.70
C ALA A 47 11.95 -18.05 -21.60
N ARG A 48 10.75 -17.98 -20.99
CA ARG A 48 9.47 -17.92 -21.69
C ARG A 48 9.44 -16.76 -22.68
N GLU A 49 9.79 -15.54 -22.26
CA GLU A 49 9.79 -14.37 -23.15
C GLU A 49 10.69 -14.58 -24.38
N TYR A 50 11.90 -15.11 -24.20
CA TYR A 50 12.78 -15.42 -25.33
C TYR A 50 12.23 -16.54 -26.22
N PHE A 51 11.66 -17.60 -25.64
CA PHE A 51 11.00 -18.64 -26.43
C PHE A 51 9.80 -18.10 -27.21
N GLU A 52 8.98 -17.21 -26.63
CA GLU A 52 7.87 -16.55 -27.33
C GLU A 52 8.38 -15.67 -28.49
N GLN A 53 9.46 -14.92 -28.28
CA GLN A 53 10.10 -14.15 -29.34
C GLN A 53 10.58 -15.06 -30.48
N ALA A 54 11.25 -16.17 -30.17
CA ALA A 54 11.69 -17.14 -31.16
C ALA A 54 10.52 -17.75 -31.94
N LYS A 55 9.41 -18.08 -31.27
CA LYS A 55 8.18 -18.59 -31.92
C LYS A 55 7.53 -17.55 -32.85
N ARG A 56 7.51 -16.27 -32.46
CA ARG A 56 6.99 -15.19 -33.33
C ARG A 56 7.79 -15.05 -34.63
N MET A 57 9.08 -15.39 -34.61
CA MET A 57 9.92 -15.42 -35.81
C MET A 57 9.65 -16.67 -36.64
N GLN A 58 9.61 -17.84 -35.99
CA GLN A 58 9.31 -19.12 -36.61
C GLN A 58 8.85 -20.14 -35.58
N ASP A 59 7.65 -20.70 -35.80
CA ASP A 59 7.07 -21.75 -34.96
C ASP A 59 8.00 -22.97 -34.82
N PHE A 60 7.99 -23.56 -33.63
CA PHE A 60 8.71 -24.80 -33.36
C PHE A 60 8.07 -25.94 -34.15
N ASN A 61 8.88 -26.64 -34.95
CA ASN A 61 8.43 -27.80 -35.72
C ASN A 61 8.73 -29.11 -34.98
N GLU A 62 8.30 -30.25 -35.54
CA GLU A 62 8.48 -31.57 -34.93
C GLU A 62 9.94 -31.94 -34.63
N LYS A 63 10.91 -31.40 -35.38
CA LYS A 63 12.34 -31.62 -35.13
C LYS A 63 12.87 -30.79 -33.96
N GLU A 64 12.10 -29.81 -33.48
CA GLU A 64 12.38 -28.92 -32.36
C GLU A 64 11.50 -29.26 -31.12
N ALA A 65 11.23 -30.55 -30.91
CA ALA A 65 10.40 -31.02 -29.79
C ALA A 65 10.94 -30.58 -28.42
N ASP A 66 12.26 -30.53 -28.24
CA ASP A 66 12.88 -30.03 -26.99
C ASP A 66 12.58 -28.55 -26.75
N LEU A 67 12.62 -27.70 -27.78
CA LEU A 67 12.27 -26.28 -27.63
C LEU A 67 10.81 -26.12 -27.23
N THR A 68 9.92 -26.95 -27.80
CA THR A 68 8.51 -26.97 -27.43
C THR A 68 8.31 -27.34 -25.96
N ARG A 69 9.00 -28.39 -25.49
CA ARG A 69 8.95 -28.85 -24.09
C ARG A 69 9.53 -27.82 -23.13
N GLU A 70 10.70 -27.28 -23.41
CA GLU A 70 11.36 -26.25 -22.58
C GLU A 70 10.53 -24.97 -22.51
N TYR A 71 9.91 -24.57 -23.62
CA TYR A 71 8.96 -23.46 -23.63
C TYR A 71 7.74 -23.73 -22.74
N GLN A 72 7.09 -24.88 -22.90
CA GLN A 72 5.92 -25.25 -22.08
C GLN A 72 6.26 -25.33 -20.59
N ASP A 73 7.41 -25.90 -20.25
CA ASP A 73 7.89 -25.93 -18.87
C ASP A 73 8.18 -24.52 -18.34
N SER A 74 8.81 -23.65 -19.15
CA SER A 74 9.02 -22.24 -18.77
C SER A 74 7.71 -21.51 -18.48
N VAL A 75 6.66 -21.75 -19.29
CA VAL A 75 5.32 -21.19 -19.05
C VAL A 75 4.72 -21.73 -17.74
N ASN A 76 4.77 -23.04 -17.52
CA ASN A 76 4.27 -23.68 -16.29
C ASN A 76 4.99 -23.15 -15.04
N GLN A 77 6.32 -23.05 -15.07
CA GLN A 77 7.11 -22.57 -13.95
C GLN A 77 6.87 -21.08 -13.69
N ALA A 78 6.78 -20.24 -14.73
CA ALA A 78 6.45 -18.83 -14.59
C ALA A 78 5.05 -18.65 -13.95
N TYR A 79 4.07 -19.44 -14.37
CA TYR A 79 2.73 -19.45 -13.75
C TYR A 79 2.79 -19.78 -12.25
N ILE A 80 3.47 -20.87 -11.88
CA ILE A 80 3.62 -21.27 -10.47
C ILE A 80 4.30 -20.16 -9.66
N GLN A 81 5.35 -19.56 -10.21
CA GLN A 81 6.06 -18.47 -9.56
C GLN A 81 5.15 -17.25 -9.32
N TYR A 82 4.44 -16.79 -10.35
CA TYR A 82 3.51 -15.67 -10.22
C TYR A 82 2.39 -15.96 -9.23
N LYS A 83 1.78 -17.14 -9.28
CA LYS A 83 0.75 -17.54 -8.32
C LYS A 83 1.29 -17.51 -6.88
N ASN A 84 2.43 -18.15 -6.62
CA ASN A 84 3.01 -18.22 -5.27
C ASN A 84 3.42 -16.83 -4.73
N ASN A 85 3.95 -15.97 -5.60
CA ASN A 85 4.25 -14.59 -5.24
C ASN A 85 2.97 -13.81 -4.90
N GLY A 86 1.90 -14.01 -5.68
CA GLY A 86 0.59 -13.43 -5.41
C GLY A 86 0.03 -13.88 -4.06
N ASP A 87 0.09 -15.19 -3.76
CA ASP A 87 -0.34 -15.77 -2.49
C ASP A 87 0.44 -15.18 -1.30
N SER A 88 1.77 -15.17 -1.39
CA SER A 88 2.63 -14.59 -0.36
C SER A 88 2.36 -13.10 -0.14
N GLN A 89 2.13 -12.35 -1.23
CA GLN A 89 1.81 -10.93 -1.14
C GLN A 89 0.42 -10.69 -0.53
N ARG A 90 -0.58 -11.50 -0.87
CA ARG A 90 -1.92 -11.45 -0.27
C ARG A 90 -1.85 -11.72 1.23
N GLU A 91 -1.11 -12.75 1.65
CA GLU A 91 -0.88 -13.06 3.07
C GLU A 91 -0.19 -11.91 3.83
N SER A 92 0.80 -11.28 3.20
CA SER A 92 1.47 -10.09 3.75
C SER A 92 0.65 -8.80 3.65
N LYS A 93 -0.58 -8.87 3.12
CA LYS A 93 -1.51 -7.74 2.90
C LYS A 93 -0.98 -6.70 1.91
N ASN A 94 -0.04 -7.08 1.04
CA ASN A 94 0.37 -6.33 -0.14
C ASN A 94 -0.56 -6.64 -1.32
N PHE A 95 -1.81 -6.20 -1.23
CA PHE A 95 -2.85 -6.55 -2.20
C PHE A 95 -2.58 -6.02 -3.61
N ALA A 96 -1.95 -4.85 -3.75
CA ALA A 96 -1.58 -4.29 -5.05
C ALA A 96 -0.59 -5.20 -5.79
N GLY A 97 0.48 -5.63 -5.10
CA GLY A 97 1.42 -6.60 -5.66
C GLY A 97 0.75 -7.95 -5.95
N ALA A 98 -0.13 -8.41 -5.05
CA ALA A 98 -0.81 -9.68 -5.21
C ALA A 98 -1.67 -9.70 -6.49
N VAL A 99 -2.46 -8.64 -6.72
CA VAL A 99 -3.24 -8.46 -7.94
C VAL A 99 -2.34 -8.49 -9.18
N GLU A 100 -1.23 -7.75 -9.17
CA GLU A 100 -0.29 -7.73 -10.30
C GLU A 100 0.24 -9.14 -10.63
N ASN A 101 0.64 -9.91 -9.61
CA ASN A 101 1.14 -11.26 -9.79
C ASN A 101 0.05 -12.23 -10.25
N TYR A 102 -1.15 -12.17 -9.68
CA TYR A 102 -2.24 -13.01 -10.14
C TYR A 102 -2.69 -12.68 -11.56
N GLU A 103 -2.70 -11.42 -11.97
CA GLU A 103 -3.00 -11.03 -13.35
C GLU A 103 -1.95 -11.57 -14.33
N LYS A 104 -0.66 -11.55 -13.96
CA LYS A 104 0.42 -12.19 -14.75
C LYS A 104 0.23 -13.70 -14.87
N ALA A 105 -0.09 -14.39 -13.77
CA ALA A 105 -0.38 -15.82 -13.79
C ALA A 105 -1.61 -16.14 -14.69
N TYR A 106 -2.68 -15.35 -14.57
CA TYR A 106 -3.91 -15.55 -15.33
C TYR A 106 -3.70 -15.33 -16.84
N ALA A 107 -2.82 -14.41 -17.22
CA ALA A 107 -2.45 -14.21 -18.62
C ALA A 107 -1.72 -15.43 -19.24
N LEU A 108 -1.10 -16.29 -18.43
CA LEU A 108 -0.43 -17.51 -18.90
C LEU A 108 -1.40 -18.70 -19.02
N PHE A 109 -2.40 -18.79 -18.13
CA PHE A 109 -3.43 -19.83 -18.14
C PHE A 109 -4.80 -19.21 -17.85
N SER A 110 -5.51 -18.81 -18.91
CA SER A 110 -6.67 -17.90 -18.84
C SER A 110 -8.04 -18.56 -18.64
N GLU A 111 -8.10 -19.85 -18.31
CA GLU A 111 -9.36 -20.61 -18.31
C GLU A 111 -9.82 -21.08 -16.92
N ASP A 112 -9.13 -20.66 -15.87
CA ASP A 112 -9.48 -21.01 -14.49
C ASP A 112 -10.42 -19.95 -13.87
N GLU A 113 -11.72 -20.27 -13.82
CA GLU A 113 -12.75 -19.42 -13.19
C GLU A 113 -12.54 -19.26 -11.67
N GLU A 114 -11.98 -20.27 -10.99
CA GLU A 114 -11.64 -20.18 -9.57
C GLU A 114 -10.51 -19.15 -9.37
N PHE A 115 -9.55 -19.13 -10.28
CA PHE A 115 -8.46 -18.15 -10.24
C PHE A 115 -8.92 -16.72 -10.57
N LYS A 116 -9.89 -16.54 -11.48
CA LYS A 116 -10.54 -15.24 -11.68
C LYS A 116 -11.21 -14.74 -10.40
N GLN A 117 -11.87 -15.61 -9.66
CA GLN A 117 -12.50 -15.25 -8.39
C GLN A 117 -11.46 -14.77 -7.38
N VAL A 118 -10.31 -15.46 -7.26
CA VAL A 118 -9.19 -15.04 -6.39
C VAL A 118 -8.71 -13.62 -6.73
N ILE A 119 -8.61 -13.27 -8.02
CA ILE A 119 -8.23 -11.91 -8.45
C ILE A 119 -9.30 -10.89 -8.00
N GLN A 120 -10.58 -11.20 -8.18
CA GLN A 120 -11.67 -10.28 -7.79
C GLN A 120 -11.73 -10.07 -6.28
N GLU A 121 -11.59 -11.13 -5.48
CA GLU A 121 -11.50 -11.04 -4.02
C GLU A 121 -10.31 -10.19 -3.58
N THR A 122 -9.15 -10.36 -4.22
CA THR A 122 -7.94 -9.58 -3.90
C THR A 122 -8.11 -8.11 -4.29
N LYS A 123 -8.79 -7.81 -5.41
CA LYS A 123 -9.15 -6.44 -5.80
C LYS A 123 -10.12 -5.79 -4.82
N ALA A 124 -11.08 -6.54 -4.28
CA ALA A 124 -11.98 -6.04 -3.24
C ALA A 124 -11.21 -5.70 -1.95
N LEU A 125 -10.28 -6.57 -1.52
CA LEU A 125 -9.40 -6.30 -0.38
C LEU A 125 -8.51 -5.07 -0.60
N LEU A 126 -7.99 -4.87 -1.82
CA LEU A 126 -7.23 -3.67 -2.17
C LEU A 126 -8.09 -2.41 -2.08
N ALA A 127 -9.33 -2.45 -2.59
CA ALA A 127 -10.24 -1.32 -2.50
C ALA A 127 -10.58 -0.96 -1.04
N GLU A 128 -10.85 -1.97 -0.22
CA GLU A 128 -11.10 -1.82 1.22
C GLU A 128 -9.88 -1.25 1.95
N GLN A 129 -8.66 -1.77 1.68
CA GLN A 129 -7.41 -1.21 2.20
C GLN A 129 -7.25 0.26 1.83
N ASN A 130 -7.49 0.62 0.57
CA ASN A 130 -7.35 2.00 0.12
C ASN A 130 -8.37 2.94 0.77
N SER A 131 -9.61 2.47 0.98
CA SER A 131 -10.63 3.23 1.71
C SER A 131 -10.19 3.50 3.15
N PHE A 132 -9.70 2.46 3.83
CA PHE A 132 -9.22 2.56 5.20
C PHE A 132 -7.97 3.44 5.32
N ASP A 133 -6.99 3.29 4.44
CA ASP A 133 -5.77 4.12 4.42
C ASP A 133 -6.13 5.61 4.21
N LYS A 134 -7.06 5.91 3.30
CA LYS A 134 -7.55 7.28 3.10
C LYS A 134 -8.23 7.85 4.35
N TYR A 135 -8.99 7.01 5.06
CA TYR A 135 -9.60 7.42 6.32
C TYR A 135 -8.55 7.69 7.41
N LEU A 136 -7.53 6.83 7.53
CA LEU A 136 -6.41 7.03 8.43
C LEU A 136 -5.67 8.34 8.12
N ASP A 137 -5.35 8.60 6.85
CA ASP A 137 -4.71 9.84 6.40
C ASP A 137 -5.52 11.08 6.77
N PHE A 138 -6.85 10.98 6.71
CA PHE A 138 -7.74 12.03 7.15
C PHE A 138 -7.69 12.26 8.67
N ILE A 139 -7.81 11.21 9.50
CA ILE A 139 -7.93 11.35 10.96
C ILE A 139 -6.60 11.58 11.69
N ASN A 140 -5.48 11.06 11.17
CA ASN A 140 -4.18 11.07 11.85
C ASN A 140 -3.68 12.48 12.21
N PRO A 141 -3.79 13.51 11.33
CA PRO A 141 -3.44 14.88 11.69
C PRO A 141 -4.27 15.40 12.87
N MET A 142 -5.58 15.12 12.91
CA MET A 142 -6.46 15.56 14.00
C MET A 142 -6.14 14.87 15.33
N ILE A 143 -5.82 13.57 15.29
CA ILE A 143 -5.33 12.82 16.46
C ILE A 143 -4.00 13.40 16.95
N THR A 144 -3.08 13.72 16.03
CA THR A 144 -1.78 14.31 16.34
C THR A 144 -1.92 15.67 17.00
N ASP A 145 -2.69 16.58 16.39
CA ASP A 145 -2.99 17.91 16.91
C ASP A 145 -3.62 17.80 18.31
N SER A 146 -4.62 16.92 18.46
CA SER A 146 -5.29 16.68 19.73
C SER A 146 -4.33 16.22 20.83
N ASN A 147 -3.42 15.29 20.51
CA ASN A 147 -2.40 14.80 21.42
C ASN A 147 -1.40 15.89 21.82
N VAL A 148 -1.05 16.81 20.91
CA VAL A 148 -0.20 17.96 21.24
C VAL A 148 -0.90 18.89 22.23
N LEU A 149 -2.18 19.21 22.01
CA LEU A 149 -2.95 20.05 22.94
C LEU A 149 -3.08 19.39 24.32
N LEU A 150 -3.37 18.09 24.36
CA LEU A 150 -3.51 17.33 25.60
C LEU A 150 -2.21 17.29 26.41
N ARG A 151 -1.06 17.09 25.75
CA ARG A 151 0.26 17.13 26.40
C ARG A 151 0.58 18.50 26.98
N GLY A 152 0.31 19.56 26.21
CA GLY A 152 0.49 20.94 26.69
C GLY A 152 -0.38 21.22 27.92
N PHE A 153 -1.66 20.84 27.86
CA PHE A 153 -2.58 20.96 28.98
C PHE A 153 -2.12 20.20 30.22
N ASN A 154 -1.67 18.94 30.07
CA ASN A 154 -1.21 18.15 31.22
C ASN A 154 0.04 18.77 31.86
N LYS A 155 0.98 19.26 31.04
CA LYS A 155 2.17 19.97 31.54
C LYS A 155 1.79 21.23 32.33
N ASP A 156 0.79 21.96 31.87
CA ASP A 156 0.30 23.15 32.55
C ASP A 156 -0.39 22.81 33.88
N ILE A 157 -1.15 21.70 33.94
CA ILE A 157 -1.70 21.18 35.21
C ILE A 157 -0.57 20.87 36.19
N ASP A 158 0.44 20.13 35.77
CA ASP A 158 1.57 19.75 36.64
C ASP A 158 2.29 21.01 37.15
N ALA A 159 2.51 22.00 36.28
CA ALA A 159 3.11 23.29 36.64
C ALA A 159 2.25 24.10 37.63
N ARG A 160 0.91 24.01 37.53
CA ARG A 160 -0.01 24.61 38.51
C ARG A 160 0.09 23.93 39.87
N VAL A 161 0.18 22.60 39.90
CA VAL A 161 0.28 21.82 41.15
C VAL A 161 1.56 22.16 41.90
N VAL A 162 2.70 22.26 41.20
CA VAL A 162 3.99 22.59 41.82
C VAL A 162 4.21 24.10 42.02
N GLY A 163 3.23 24.94 41.64
CA GLY A 163 3.26 26.39 41.82
C GLY A 163 4.19 27.15 40.87
N SER A 164 4.72 26.51 39.82
CA SER A 164 5.60 27.14 38.84
C SER A 164 4.86 27.90 37.74
N LEU A 165 3.53 27.70 37.62
CA LEU A 165 2.66 28.45 36.72
C LEU A 165 1.60 29.23 37.52
N SER A 166 1.44 30.53 37.23
CA SER A 166 0.40 31.34 37.86
C SER A 166 -0.99 30.98 37.35
N GLN A 167 -2.05 31.30 38.10
CA GLN A 167 -3.43 31.10 37.63
C GLN A 167 -3.72 31.95 36.39
N ALA A 168 -3.16 33.16 36.31
CA ALA A 168 -3.35 34.06 35.18
C ALA A 168 -2.71 33.50 33.90
N ASP A 169 -1.49 32.98 34.00
CA ASP A 169 -0.77 32.39 32.86
C ASP A 169 -1.46 31.10 32.39
N PHE A 170 -1.93 30.26 33.32
CA PHE A 170 -2.71 29.08 32.98
C PHE A 170 -4.00 29.42 32.23
N ILE A 171 -4.75 30.42 32.70
CA ILE A 171 -5.93 30.92 31.98
C ILE A 171 -5.55 31.45 30.59
N SER A 172 -4.42 32.15 30.47
CA SER A 172 -3.91 32.63 29.18
C SER A 172 -3.63 31.47 28.22
N HIS A 173 -2.95 30.42 28.68
CA HIS A 173 -2.68 29.22 27.88
C HIS A 173 -3.99 28.53 27.45
N LEU A 174 -4.95 28.35 28.35
CA LEU A 174 -6.25 27.75 28.02
C LEU A 174 -7.00 28.53 26.93
N LYS A 175 -6.95 29.87 26.96
CA LYS A 175 -7.53 30.72 25.91
C LYS A 175 -6.88 30.52 24.54
N THR A 176 -5.66 29.97 24.48
CA THR A 176 -5.01 29.58 23.21
C THR A 176 -5.29 28.14 22.80
N LEU A 177 -5.51 27.23 23.77
CA LEU A 177 -5.78 25.80 23.50
C LEU A 177 -7.22 25.57 23.04
N ILE A 178 -8.19 26.24 23.66
CA ILE A 178 -9.62 26.03 23.41
C ILE A 178 -10.00 26.30 21.95
N PRO A 179 -9.59 27.42 21.31
CA PRO A 179 -9.88 27.65 19.89
C PRO A 179 -9.31 26.55 18.99
N LYS A 180 -8.04 26.17 19.19
CA LYS A 180 -7.40 25.08 18.42
C LYS A 180 -8.13 23.75 18.59
N SER A 181 -8.60 23.47 19.81
CA SER A 181 -9.39 22.28 20.09
C SER A 181 -10.76 22.32 19.40
N SER A 182 -11.37 23.50 19.31
CA SER A 182 -12.63 23.72 18.57
C SER A 182 -12.42 23.50 17.06
N ASP A 183 -11.30 23.95 16.52
CA ASP A 183 -10.95 23.74 15.10
C ASP A 183 -10.74 22.25 14.78
N ILE A 184 -10.21 21.46 15.72
CA ILE A 184 -10.14 20.00 15.57
C ILE A 184 -11.55 19.40 15.54
N ILE A 185 -12.45 19.80 16.44
CA ILE A 185 -13.84 19.30 16.44
C ILE A 185 -14.50 19.58 15.10
N ALA A 186 -14.43 20.81 14.61
CA ALA A 186 -15.05 21.19 13.34
C ALA A 186 -14.53 20.33 12.19
N ARG A 187 -13.20 20.11 12.11
CA ARG A 187 -12.61 19.25 11.07
C ARG A 187 -13.06 17.79 11.17
N VAL A 188 -13.21 17.24 12.39
CA VAL A 188 -13.72 15.88 12.57
C VAL A 188 -15.19 15.83 12.13
N ASP A 189 -16.02 16.73 12.63
CA ASP A 189 -17.46 16.78 12.38
C ASP A 189 -17.80 17.00 10.90
N ASP A 190 -17.12 17.94 10.23
CA ASP A 190 -17.28 18.21 8.79
C ASP A 190 -16.94 16.97 7.94
N GLY A 191 -16.00 16.15 8.42
CA GLY A 191 -15.59 14.91 7.78
C GLY A 191 -16.65 13.81 7.79
N PHE A 192 -17.58 13.82 8.76
CA PHE A 192 -18.52 12.73 9.04
C PHE A 192 -19.29 12.27 7.79
N THR A 193 -19.77 13.23 6.99
CA THR A 193 -20.59 12.95 5.79
C THR A 193 -19.82 12.26 4.66
N SER A 194 -18.49 12.28 4.71
CA SER A 194 -17.60 11.69 3.71
C SER A 194 -17.00 10.34 4.13
N VAL A 195 -17.32 9.88 5.35
CA VAL A 195 -16.83 8.62 5.91
C VAL A 195 -17.68 7.46 5.40
N ASP A 196 -17.01 6.38 4.97
CA ASP A 196 -17.65 5.12 4.61
C ASP A 196 -18.54 4.62 5.77
N GLY A 197 -19.70 4.04 5.45
CA GLY A 197 -20.68 3.61 6.44
C GLY A 197 -20.11 2.66 7.49
N ASP A 198 -19.18 1.78 7.10
CA ASP A 198 -18.54 0.83 8.00
C ASP A 198 -17.51 1.49 8.96
N LEU A 199 -17.03 2.69 8.62
CA LEU A 199 -16.09 3.48 9.43
C LEU A 199 -16.78 4.52 10.32
N SER A 200 -18.06 4.81 10.07
CA SER A 200 -18.87 5.77 10.84
C SER A 200 -18.84 5.51 12.36
N PRO A 201 -18.94 4.26 12.87
CA PRO A 201 -18.85 4.01 14.32
C PRO A 201 -17.50 4.41 14.91
N ILE A 202 -16.40 4.19 14.19
CA ILE A 202 -15.04 4.56 14.63
C ILE A 202 -14.89 6.08 14.62
N HIS A 203 -15.44 6.72 13.59
CA HIS A 203 -15.43 8.16 13.47
C HIS A 203 -16.22 8.84 14.60
N GLN A 204 -17.34 8.26 15.03
CA GLN A 204 -18.06 8.72 16.22
C GLN A 204 -17.21 8.62 17.49
N ILE A 205 -16.45 7.52 17.68
CA ILE A 205 -15.53 7.38 18.82
C ILE A 205 -14.47 8.49 18.81
N LEU A 206 -13.93 8.85 17.64
CA LEU A 206 -13.00 9.96 17.50
C LEU A 206 -13.67 11.29 17.87
N LEU A 207 -14.86 11.58 17.33
CA LEU A 207 -15.59 12.81 17.64
C LEU A 207 -15.86 12.94 19.15
N ASP A 208 -16.36 11.87 19.78
CA ASP A 208 -16.62 11.82 21.22
C ASP A 208 -15.34 12.05 22.03
N LEU A 209 -14.21 11.50 21.61
CA LEU A 209 -12.90 11.71 22.24
C LEU A 209 -12.49 13.19 22.18
N ILE A 210 -12.54 13.81 21.00
CA ILE A 210 -12.10 15.20 20.82
C ILE A 210 -13.05 16.15 21.57
N GLN A 211 -14.36 15.93 21.51
CA GLN A 211 -15.34 16.73 22.24
C GLN A 211 -15.15 16.61 23.76
N TYR A 212 -14.89 15.40 24.27
CA TYR A 212 -14.64 15.19 25.70
C TYR A 212 -13.35 15.91 26.16
N GLN A 213 -12.29 15.86 25.35
CA GLN A 213 -11.06 16.60 25.61
C GLN A 213 -11.29 18.11 25.61
N HIS A 214 -11.98 18.63 24.61
CA HIS A 214 -12.34 20.05 24.52
C HIS A 214 -13.11 20.52 25.75
N ARG A 215 -14.15 19.77 26.16
CA ARG A 215 -14.94 20.10 27.35
C ARG A 215 -14.06 20.11 28.61
N THR A 216 -13.05 19.25 28.68
CA THR A 216 -12.09 19.24 29.79
C THR A 216 -11.26 20.53 29.84
N PHE A 217 -10.82 21.07 28.69
CA PHE A 217 -10.14 22.36 28.63
C PHE A 217 -11.06 23.52 29.04
N VAL A 218 -12.32 23.51 28.59
CA VAL A 218 -13.31 24.51 28.96
C VAL A 218 -13.60 24.47 30.47
N MET A 219 -13.73 23.29 31.06
CA MET A 219 -13.94 23.14 32.50
C MET A 219 -12.74 23.65 33.31
N ALA A 220 -11.52 23.45 32.83
CA ALA A 220 -10.33 24.03 33.46
C ALA A 220 -10.39 25.57 33.45
N LEU A 221 -10.88 26.17 32.37
CA LEU A 221 -11.09 27.62 32.26
C LEU A 221 -12.21 28.10 33.20
N GLU A 222 -13.26 27.32 33.37
CA GLU A 222 -14.38 27.55 34.30
C GLU A 222 -13.97 27.38 35.79
N GLY A 223 -12.74 26.94 36.06
CA GLY A 223 -12.20 26.82 37.42
C GLY A 223 -12.39 25.44 38.07
N ALA A 224 -12.56 24.39 37.27
CA ALA A 224 -12.60 23.01 37.77
C ALA A 224 -11.35 22.67 38.61
N LYS A 225 -11.53 21.82 39.62
CA LYS A 225 -10.45 21.43 40.53
C LYS A 225 -9.47 20.50 39.83
N THR A 226 -8.19 20.58 40.19
CA THR A 226 -7.14 19.75 39.59
C THR A 226 -7.42 18.25 39.65
N GLN A 227 -7.99 17.76 40.76
CA GLN A 227 -8.37 16.35 40.91
C GLN A 227 -9.36 15.90 39.84
N GLU A 228 -10.38 16.71 39.56
CA GLU A 228 -11.39 16.43 38.53
C GLU A 228 -10.77 16.44 37.12
N LEU A 229 -9.83 17.37 36.87
CA LEU A 229 -9.11 17.43 35.61
C LEU A 229 -8.20 16.21 35.40
N ALA A 230 -7.58 15.70 36.46
CA ALA A 230 -6.78 14.48 36.41
C ALA A 230 -7.65 13.23 36.11
N GLU A 231 -8.82 13.11 36.73
CA GLU A 231 -9.78 12.04 36.43
C GLU A 231 -10.25 12.09 34.97
N ARG A 232 -10.55 13.29 34.45
CA ARG A 232 -10.90 13.49 33.04
C ARG A 232 -9.76 13.13 32.09
N TYR A 233 -8.52 13.46 32.45
CA TYR A 233 -7.34 13.05 31.67
C TYR A 233 -7.25 11.53 31.52
N ILE A 234 -7.53 10.77 32.58
CA ILE A 234 -7.56 9.30 32.53
C ILE A 234 -8.65 8.82 31.55
N VAL A 235 -9.84 9.42 31.59
CA VAL A 235 -10.93 9.09 30.64
C VAL A 235 -10.53 9.39 29.20
N ILE A 236 -9.83 10.50 28.94
CA ILE A 236 -9.30 10.82 27.60
C ILE A 236 -8.35 9.71 27.14
N LYS A 237 -7.43 9.24 28.01
CA LYS A 237 -6.52 8.13 27.67
C LYS A 237 -7.25 6.82 27.39
N GLN A 238 -8.31 6.50 28.14
CA GLN A 238 -9.14 5.33 27.89
C GLN A 238 -9.82 5.41 26.52
N LYS A 239 -10.37 6.57 26.16
CA LYS A 239 -10.99 6.82 24.85
C LYS A 239 -9.97 6.75 23.70
N GLN A 240 -8.74 7.23 23.90
CA GLN A 240 -7.65 7.05 22.94
C GLN A 240 -7.34 5.57 22.69
N THR A 241 -7.27 4.77 23.75
CA THR A 241 -7.09 3.31 23.63
C THR A 241 -8.26 2.66 22.91
N GLN A 242 -9.50 3.06 23.22
CA GLN A 242 -10.69 2.55 22.55
C GLN A 242 -10.65 2.83 21.04
N LEU A 243 -10.31 4.06 20.63
CA LEU A 243 -10.18 4.42 19.22
C LEU A 243 -9.15 3.55 18.49
N ILE A 244 -7.96 3.36 19.08
CA ILE A 244 -6.91 2.53 18.49
C ILE A 244 -7.38 1.07 18.36
N GLN A 245 -8.04 0.55 19.38
CA GLN A 245 -8.58 -0.81 19.34
C GLN A 245 -9.63 -0.96 18.25
N SER A 246 -10.56 -0.01 18.10
CA SER A 246 -11.58 -0.06 17.06
C SER A 246 -11.00 0.01 15.64
N LEU A 247 -9.92 0.77 15.42
CA LEU A 247 -9.21 0.79 14.14
C LEU A 247 -8.54 -0.57 13.85
N GLN A 248 -7.94 -1.19 14.86
CA GLN A 248 -7.33 -2.52 14.74
C GLN A 248 -8.36 -3.61 14.47
N ASP A 249 -9.47 -3.58 15.20
CA ASP A 249 -10.58 -4.53 15.05
C ASP A 249 -11.19 -4.44 13.66
N TYR A 250 -11.39 -3.22 13.15
CA TYR A 250 -11.84 -2.98 11.78
C TYR A 250 -10.93 -3.64 10.75
N ALA A 251 -9.63 -3.35 10.82
CA ALA A 251 -8.65 -3.91 9.88
C ALA A 251 -8.60 -5.44 9.95
N ASN A 252 -8.69 -6.01 11.16
CA ASN A 252 -8.72 -7.45 11.36
C ASN A 252 -10.00 -8.09 10.79
N GLN A 253 -11.16 -7.49 11.05
CA GLN A 253 -12.45 -7.97 10.55
C GLN A 253 -12.49 -7.96 9.02
N LYS A 254 -11.96 -6.90 8.41
CA LYS A 254 -11.86 -6.74 6.95
C LYS A 254 -10.68 -7.50 6.33
N GLN A 255 -9.85 -8.15 7.15
CA GLN A 255 -8.62 -8.86 6.74
C GLN A 255 -7.58 -7.97 6.03
N ILE A 256 -7.63 -6.66 6.25
CA ILE A 256 -6.70 -5.68 5.68
C ILE A 256 -5.60 -5.31 6.68
N GLY A 257 -4.62 -4.54 6.24
CA GLY A 257 -3.49 -4.07 7.04
C GLY A 257 -3.86 -2.84 7.86
N TYR A 258 -3.48 -2.85 9.14
CA TYR A 258 -3.43 -1.63 9.95
C TYR A 258 -1.99 -1.16 10.04
N LYS A 259 -1.67 -0.08 9.33
CA LYS A 259 -0.39 0.61 9.46
C LYS A 259 -0.58 1.74 10.45
N VAL A 260 0.05 1.61 11.63
CA VAL A 260 0.16 2.73 12.55
C VAL A 260 1.10 3.74 11.89
N THR A 261 0.55 4.83 11.37
CA THR A 261 1.32 6.05 11.16
C THR A 261 1.74 6.51 12.55
N THR A 262 2.98 6.25 12.90
CA THR A 262 3.53 6.47 14.23
C THR A 262 3.36 7.91 14.67
N THR A 263 2.29 8.20 15.43
CA THR A 263 2.36 9.21 16.47
C THR A 263 3.13 8.59 17.64
N GLU A 264 4.45 8.80 17.62
CA GLU A 264 5.34 8.75 18.80
C GLU A 264 5.24 7.49 19.69
N LYS A 265 5.52 6.30 19.14
CA LYS A 265 6.21 5.28 19.94
C LYS A 265 7.71 5.46 19.76
N GLU A 266 8.28 6.43 20.49
CA GLU A 266 9.69 6.51 20.88
C GLU A 266 9.97 7.89 21.49
N LYS A 267 9.66 8.07 22.79
CA LYS A 267 10.46 8.91 23.71
C LYS A 267 10.02 8.84 25.18
N ASP A 268 8.82 8.36 25.50
CA ASP A 268 8.32 8.44 26.89
C ASP A 268 8.30 7.12 27.69
N VAL A 269 9.10 6.11 27.29
CA VAL A 269 9.31 4.91 28.14
C VAL A 269 10.80 4.54 28.21
N ALA A 270 11.59 5.34 28.93
CA ALA A 270 12.81 4.90 29.66
C ALA A 270 13.49 6.07 30.43
N GLY A 271 12.72 7.09 30.84
CA GLY A 271 13.17 8.16 31.72
C GLY A 271 13.09 7.83 33.22
N THR A 272 13.00 6.55 33.59
CA THR A 272 12.99 6.09 34.99
C THR A 272 14.33 5.43 35.33
N LYS A 273 15.36 6.26 35.55
CA LYS A 273 16.50 5.82 36.39
C LYS A 273 16.01 5.77 37.83
N GLN A 274 16.05 4.58 38.42
CA GLN A 274 15.94 4.38 39.87
C GLN A 274 17.04 5.19 40.59
N PRO A 275 16.76 5.78 41.76
CA PRO A 275 17.80 6.29 42.62
C PRO A 275 18.48 5.10 43.32
N GLU A 276 19.75 4.86 43.01
CA GLU A 276 20.60 3.97 43.81
C GLU A 276 20.81 4.61 45.19
N LYS A 277 20.51 3.82 46.23
CA LYS A 277 21.05 3.97 47.58
C LYS A 277 22.21 3.01 47.74
#